data_AF-A0A4Q9NGX5-F1
#
_entry.id   AF-A0A4Q9NGX5-F1
#
_cell.length_a   1.000
_cell.length_b   1.000
_cell.length_c   1.000
_cell.angle_alpha   90.00
_cell.angle_beta   90.00
_cell.angle_gamma   90.00
#
_symmetry.space_group_name_H-M   'P 1'
#
loop_
_entity.id
_entity.type
_entity.pdbx_description
1 polymer ?
#
loop_
_entity_poly.entity_id
_entity_poly.type
_entity_poly.pdbx_seq_one_letter_code
_entity_poly.pdbx_strand_id
1 'polypeptide(L)'
;MTDPGPSRKRPKLEEPDESDTAADSPDVDEKPFVNHPTLYFDDGNVILTTGRTLFCVHRSLLSKHSPVFRELFEQKHDRFRGLTQITMEETREDLEALLGVIYDGLRYDVQDLTVETFPTLATLLRMSKQYEVEKPAEDIVARIRAEWPATLAQHDAKEAKLRAERA
;
A
#
# COMPACT_ATOMS: atom_id res chain seq x y z
N MET A 1 -52.85 -44.23 -58.92
CA MET A 1 -54.18 -43.78 -58.44
C MET A 1 -54.16 -43.93 -56.92
N THR A 2 -54.18 -42.92 -56.07
CA THR A 2 -54.41 -41.46 -56.23
C THR A 2 -54.04 -40.85 -54.87
N ASP A 3 -53.41 -39.67 -54.88
CA ASP A 3 -53.16 -38.76 -53.75
C ASP A 3 -54.49 -38.36 -53.05
N PRO A 4 -54.48 -37.90 -51.78
CA PRO A 4 -54.53 -36.44 -51.58
C PRO A 4 -53.83 -35.90 -50.30
N GLY A 5 -53.26 -34.69 -50.39
CA GLY A 5 -53.09 -33.75 -49.25
C GLY A 5 -54.43 -33.12 -48.79
N PRO A 6 -54.49 -32.03 -47.97
CA PRO A 6 -53.41 -31.15 -47.49
C PRO A 6 -53.44 -30.75 -45.98
N SER A 7 -52.39 -30.00 -45.59
CA SER A 7 -52.07 -29.22 -44.37
C SER A 7 -53.19 -28.71 -43.45
N ARG A 8 -52.93 -28.69 -42.11
CA ARG A 8 -52.82 -27.45 -41.28
C ARG A 8 -52.60 -27.69 -39.76
N LYS A 9 -51.67 -26.88 -39.20
CA LYS A 9 -51.49 -26.43 -37.80
C LYS A 9 -50.84 -27.38 -36.77
N ARG A 10 -49.53 -27.20 -36.51
CA ARG A 10 -48.91 -27.57 -35.22
C ARG A 10 -49.10 -26.42 -34.21
N PRO A 11 -49.64 -26.66 -33.00
CA PRO A 11 -49.77 -25.65 -31.95
C PRO A 11 -48.43 -25.38 -31.25
N LYS A 12 -48.26 -24.13 -30.80
CA LYS A 12 -47.18 -23.64 -29.93
C LYS A 12 -47.52 -24.00 -28.48
N LEU A 13 -46.60 -24.60 -27.74
CA LEU A 13 -46.67 -24.68 -26.28
C LEU A 13 -45.29 -24.40 -25.67
N GLU A 14 -45.33 -23.63 -24.61
CA GLU A 14 -44.26 -22.92 -23.90
C GLU A 14 -43.47 -23.82 -22.93
N GLU A 15 -42.23 -23.39 -22.67
CA GLU A 15 -41.32 -23.53 -21.51
C GLU A 15 -41.20 -24.89 -20.77
N PRO A 16 -39.95 -25.26 -20.42
CA PRO A 16 -39.67 -25.82 -19.11
C PRO A 16 -38.70 -24.92 -18.34
N ASP A 17 -39.22 -24.39 -17.24
CA ASP A 17 -38.47 -24.03 -16.03
C ASP A 17 -37.96 -25.31 -15.39
N GLU A 18 -36.65 -25.44 -15.19
CA GLU A 18 -36.08 -26.06 -13.99
C GLU A 18 -34.57 -25.81 -13.94
N SER A 19 -34.20 -25.21 -12.81
CA SER A 19 -32.88 -24.97 -12.26
C SER A 19 -31.89 -26.12 -12.43
N ASP A 20 -30.68 -25.78 -12.88
CA ASP A 20 -29.47 -26.50 -12.45
C ASP A 20 -28.32 -25.50 -12.28
N THR A 21 -28.21 -24.96 -11.08
CA THR A 21 -27.09 -24.14 -10.60
C THR A 21 -25.84 -25.00 -10.50
N ALA A 22 -25.07 -25.05 -11.58
CA ALA A 22 -23.72 -25.61 -11.59
C ALA A 22 -22.68 -24.51 -11.40
N ALA A 23 -22.09 -24.47 -10.20
CA ALA A 23 -20.66 -24.31 -9.94
C ALA A 23 -20.44 -23.70 -8.53
N ASP A 24 -20.80 -24.47 -7.51
CA ASP A 24 -20.16 -24.36 -6.21
C ASP A 24 -18.70 -24.81 -6.40
N SER A 25 -17.78 -23.84 -6.39
CA SER A 25 -16.34 -24.13 -6.26
C SER A 25 -15.97 -23.87 -4.81
N PRO A 26 -15.65 -24.92 -4.03
CA PRO A 26 -15.37 -24.77 -2.60
C PRO A 26 -13.90 -24.40 -2.37
N ASP A 27 -13.68 -23.69 -1.26
CA ASP A 27 -12.42 -23.44 -0.56
C ASP A 27 -11.31 -22.68 -1.31
N VAL A 28 -11.35 -21.35 -1.21
CA VAL A 28 -10.11 -20.64 -0.88
C VAL A 28 -10.19 -20.30 0.60
N ASP A 29 -9.24 -20.83 1.36
CA ASP A 29 -9.00 -20.60 2.78
C ASP A 29 -8.64 -19.11 3.01
N GLU A 30 -9.60 -18.20 2.81
CA GLU A 30 -9.37 -16.76 2.67
C GLU A 30 -9.87 -16.01 3.88
N LYS A 31 -9.07 -16.11 4.93
CA LYS A 31 -9.16 -15.23 6.09
C LYS A 31 -9.32 -13.77 5.57
N PRO A 32 -10.37 -13.02 5.98
CA PRO A 32 -10.82 -11.82 5.26
C PRO A 32 -9.77 -10.71 5.22
N PHE A 33 -9.80 -9.86 4.19
CA PHE A 33 -8.98 -8.64 4.15
C PHE A 33 -9.25 -7.77 5.37
N VAL A 34 -8.19 -7.19 5.94
CA VAL A 34 -8.24 -6.36 7.14
C VAL A 34 -7.88 -4.93 6.78
N ASN A 35 -8.73 -3.98 7.16
CA ASN A 35 -8.44 -2.55 7.00
C ASN A 35 -7.33 -2.14 7.97
N HIS A 36 -6.36 -1.35 7.52
CA HIS A 36 -5.35 -0.79 8.41
C HIS A 36 -6.01 0.08 9.49
N PRO A 37 -5.62 -0.02 10.77
CA PRO A 37 -6.29 0.67 11.87
C PRO A 37 -6.26 2.20 11.76
N THR A 38 -5.22 2.77 11.16
CA THR A 38 -4.97 4.22 11.12
C THR A 38 -4.81 4.81 9.72
N LEU A 39 -4.56 3.96 8.71
CA LEU A 39 -4.24 4.38 7.33
C LEU A 39 -5.32 3.88 6.35
N TYR A 40 -6.54 3.78 6.87
CA TYR A 40 -7.74 3.51 6.10
C TYR A 40 -8.67 4.69 6.30
N PHE A 41 -8.63 5.63 5.37
CA PHE A 41 -9.42 6.85 5.40
C PHE A 41 -10.76 6.64 4.70
N ASP A 42 -11.85 7.10 5.33
CA ASP A 42 -13.20 7.00 4.77
C ASP A 42 -13.39 7.83 3.49
N ASP A 43 -12.63 8.92 3.36
CA ASP A 43 -12.57 9.79 2.17
C ASP A 43 -11.46 9.40 1.17
N GLY A 44 -10.73 8.31 1.46
CA GLY A 44 -9.72 7.77 0.57
C GLY A 44 -10.30 7.34 -0.79
N ASN A 45 -9.53 7.56 -1.86
CA ASN A 45 -9.96 7.31 -3.24
C ASN A 45 -9.14 6.24 -3.97
N VAL A 46 -8.14 5.67 -3.32
CA VAL A 46 -7.34 4.55 -3.81
C VAL A 46 -7.06 3.57 -2.67
N ILE A 47 -7.11 2.27 -2.98
CA ILE A 47 -6.80 1.20 -2.04
C ILE A 47 -5.46 0.58 -2.43
N LEU A 48 -4.46 0.68 -1.56
CA LEU A 48 -3.23 -0.10 -1.65
C LEU A 48 -3.40 -1.39 -0.86
N THR A 49 -3.04 -2.52 -1.45
CA THR A 49 -3.17 -3.84 -0.83
C THR A 49 -1.81 -4.48 -0.71
N THR A 50 -1.44 -4.95 0.47
CA THR A 50 -0.28 -5.83 0.67
C THR A 50 -0.66 -7.00 1.55
N GLY A 51 -0.36 -8.21 1.08
CA GLY A 51 -0.84 -9.45 1.69
C GLY A 51 -2.35 -9.39 1.94
N ARG A 52 -2.73 -9.25 3.21
CA ARG A 52 -4.13 -9.18 3.66
C ARG A 52 -4.56 -7.82 4.22
N THR A 53 -3.69 -6.82 4.15
CA THR A 53 -3.93 -5.49 4.71
C THR A 53 -4.35 -4.51 3.62
N LEU A 54 -5.41 -3.75 3.88
CA LEU A 54 -5.90 -2.70 3.00
C LEU A 54 -5.57 -1.33 3.57
N PHE A 55 -5.01 -0.46 2.73
CA PHE A 55 -4.73 0.94 3.01
C PHE A 55 -5.61 1.78 2.08
N CYS A 56 -6.59 2.49 2.62
CA CYS A 56 -7.44 3.39 1.85
C CYS A 56 -6.89 4.81 1.99
N VAL A 57 -6.31 5.37 0.92
CA VAL A 57 -5.51 6.60 0.96
C VAL A 57 -5.88 7.56 -0.18
N HIS A 58 -5.29 8.76 -0.14
CA HIS A 58 -5.51 9.83 -1.10
C HIS A 58 -4.49 9.82 -2.24
N ARG A 59 -4.96 9.52 -3.45
CA ARG A 59 -4.18 9.55 -4.70
C ARG A 59 -3.42 10.85 -4.87
N SER A 60 -4.09 11.99 -4.67
CA SER A 60 -3.52 13.33 -4.87
C SER A 60 -2.35 13.61 -3.94
N LEU A 61 -2.45 13.19 -2.67
CA LEU A 61 -1.39 13.37 -1.69
C LEU A 61 -0.16 12.54 -2.06
N LEU A 62 -0.36 11.25 -2.36
CA LEU A 62 0.74 10.36 -2.75
C LEU A 62 1.41 10.86 -4.05
N SER A 63 0.64 11.23 -5.07
CA SER A 63 1.18 11.79 -6.34
C SER A 63 1.93 13.12 -6.19
N LYS A 64 1.61 13.90 -5.14
CA LYS A 64 2.30 15.16 -4.85
C LYS A 64 3.68 14.91 -4.26
N HIS A 65 3.78 13.91 -3.37
CA HIS A 65 5.00 13.60 -2.63
C HIS A 65 5.89 12.55 -3.29
N SER A 66 5.36 11.83 -4.29
CA SER A 66 6.07 10.77 -5.00
C SER A 66 5.71 10.78 -6.49
N PRO A 67 6.68 11.00 -7.39
CA PRO A 67 6.48 10.84 -8.83
C PRO A 67 6.20 9.37 -9.20
N VAL A 68 6.80 8.42 -8.48
CA VAL A 68 6.57 6.98 -8.67
C VAL A 68 5.10 6.62 -8.44
N PHE A 69 4.49 7.12 -7.35
CA PHE A 69 3.05 6.92 -7.14
C PHE A 69 2.20 7.59 -8.21
N ARG A 70 2.61 8.77 -8.71
CA ARG A 70 1.89 9.45 -9.80
C ARG A 70 1.82 8.57 -11.04
N GLU A 71 2.97 8.07 -11.50
CA GLU A 71 3.05 7.17 -12.64
C GLU A 71 2.30 5.86 -12.38
N LEU A 72 2.47 5.30 -11.18
CA LEU A 72 1.76 4.09 -10.78
C LEU A 72 0.25 4.27 -10.95
N PHE A 73 -0.33 5.38 -10.49
CA PHE A 73 -1.77 5.60 -10.58
C PHE A 73 -2.29 5.91 -12.00
N GLU A 74 -1.43 6.26 -12.96
CA GLU A 74 -1.83 6.48 -14.37
C GLU A 74 -2.09 5.17 -15.12
N GLN A 75 -1.60 4.05 -14.59
CA GLN A 75 -1.83 2.73 -15.16
C GLN A 75 -3.27 2.24 -14.93
N LYS A 76 -3.68 1.25 -15.74
CA LYS A 76 -4.97 0.58 -15.54
C LYS A 76 -4.85 -0.39 -14.37
N HIS A 77 -5.76 -0.23 -13.42
CA HIS A 77 -5.81 -1.00 -12.19
C HIS A 77 -7.20 -1.59 -12.00
N ASP A 78 -7.24 -2.68 -11.25
CA ASP A 78 -8.49 -3.30 -10.86
C ASP A 78 -9.28 -2.42 -9.89
N ARG A 79 -10.54 -2.78 -9.70
CA ARG A 79 -11.44 -2.09 -8.77
C ARG A 79 -11.80 -3.01 -7.62
N PHE A 80 -11.70 -2.48 -6.41
CA PHE A 80 -12.14 -3.14 -5.19
C PHE A 80 -13.01 -2.19 -4.39
N ARG A 81 -14.19 -2.65 -3.96
CA ARG A 81 -15.19 -1.80 -3.29
C ARG A 81 -15.52 -0.50 -4.06
N GLY A 82 -15.45 -0.55 -5.38
CA GLY A 82 -15.70 0.61 -6.26
C GLY A 82 -14.53 1.59 -6.39
N LEU A 83 -13.43 1.40 -5.66
CA LEU A 83 -12.22 2.21 -5.70
C LEU A 83 -11.12 1.53 -6.52
N THR A 84 -10.16 2.31 -7.00
CA THR A 84 -8.95 1.76 -7.65
C THR A 84 -8.14 0.97 -6.63
N GLN A 85 -7.84 -0.29 -6.94
CA GLN A 85 -7.02 -1.17 -6.10
C GLN A 85 -5.65 -1.39 -6.73
N ILE A 86 -4.60 -1.28 -5.93
CA ILE A 86 -3.23 -1.54 -6.36
C ILE A 86 -2.58 -2.51 -5.39
N THR A 87 -2.16 -3.66 -5.92
CA THR A 87 -1.40 -4.63 -5.16
C THR A 87 0.05 -4.18 -5.10
N MET A 88 0.56 -4.03 -3.89
CA MET A 88 1.91 -3.59 -3.61
C MET A 88 2.78 -4.80 -3.31
N GLU A 89 4.03 -4.77 -3.79
CA GLU A 89 5.03 -5.82 -3.52
C GLU A 89 5.65 -5.68 -2.11
N GLU A 90 5.57 -4.47 -1.55
CA GLU A 90 6.16 -4.13 -0.26
C GLU A 90 5.40 -4.76 0.92
N THR A 91 6.09 -4.92 2.05
CA THR A 91 5.47 -5.44 3.27
C THR A 91 4.50 -4.43 3.90
N ARG A 92 3.67 -4.91 4.83
CA ARG A 92 2.76 -4.07 5.59
C ARG A 92 3.51 -2.98 6.35
N GLU A 93 4.60 -3.35 7.00
CA GLU A 93 5.43 -2.49 7.83
C GLU A 93 6.12 -1.41 6.99
N ASP A 94 6.59 -1.76 5.80
CA ASP A 94 7.24 -0.82 4.89
C ASP A 94 6.28 0.25 4.37
N LEU A 95 5.08 -0.16 3.96
CA LEU A 95 4.04 0.78 3.53
C LEU A 95 3.54 1.63 4.69
N GLU A 96 3.39 1.06 5.88
CA GLU A 96 3.00 1.80 7.08
C GLU A 96 4.02 2.90 7.40
N ALA A 97 5.32 2.59 7.31
CA ALA A 97 6.38 3.58 7.52
C ALA A 97 6.36 4.70 6.46
N LEU A 98 6.25 4.33 5.18
CA LEU A 98 6.24 5.31 4.08
C LEU A 98 5.01 6.22 4.13
N LEU A 99 3.82 5.62 4.26
CA LEU A 99 2.56 6.36 4.32
C LEU A 99 2.50 7.21 5.59
N GLY A 100 2.93 6.66 6.73
CA GLY A 100 3.02 7.42 7.98
C GLY A 100 3.82 8.70 7.82
N VAL A 101 4.92 8.66 7.08
CA VAL A 101 5.73 9.86 6.83
C VAL A 101 5.11 10.83 5.84
N ILE A 102 4.36 10.35 4.84
CA ILE A 102 3.65 11.22 3.90
C ILE A 102 2.50 11.96 4.60
N TYR A 103 1.79 11.30 5.53
CA TYR A 103 0.64 11.87 6.24
C TYR A 103 1.02 12.66 7.50
N ASP A 104 1.85 12.08 8.36
CA ASP A 104 2.18 12.62 9.69
C ASP A 104 3.55 13.31 9.73
N GLY A 105 4.39 13.12 8.70
CA GLY A 105 5.78 13.53 8.72
C GLY A 105 6.69 12.57 9.51
N LEU A 106 7.95 12.96 9.68
CA LEU A 106 8.90 12.24 10.54
C LEU A 106 8.45 12.39 12.01
N ARG A 107 7.97 11.29 12.60
CA ARG A 107 7.55 11.24 14.01
C ARG A 107 8.75 11.48 14.94
N TYR A 108 8.46 12.01 16.13
CA TYR A 108 9.47 12.41 17.12
C TYR A 108 10.30 11.23 17.66
N ASP A 109 9.75 10.02 17.70
CA ASP A 109 10.44 8.79 18.11
C ASP A 109 11.57 8.40 17.15
N VAL A 110 11.48 8.80 15.89
CA VAL A 110 12.51 8.58 14.87
C VAL A 110 13.59 9.67 14.87
N GLN A 111 13.50 10.67 15.75
CA GLN A 111 14.51 11.73 15.82
C GLN A 111 15.83 11.20 16.37
N ASP A 112 15.83 10.32 17.36
CA ASP A 112 17.08 9.83 17.94
C ASP A 112 17.58 8.57 17.22
N LEU A 113 18.85 8.59 16.80
CA LEU A 113 19.49 7.46 16.12
C LEU A 113 19.94 6.45 17.18
N THR A 114 19.03 5.57 17.59
CA THR A 114 19.28 4.50 18.56
C THR A 114 19.35 3.15 17.85
N VAL A 115 19.84 2.13 18.54
CA VAL A 115 19.85 0.75 18.03
C VAL A 115 18.42 0.27 17.72
N GLU A 116 17.43 0.75 18.46
CA GLU A 116 16.02 0.36 18.32
C GLU A 116 15.33 1.08 17.16
N THR A 117 15.68 2.35 16.91
CA THR A 117 15.06 3.17 15.85
C THR A 117 15.72 3.00 14.48
N PHE A 118 16.96 2.50 14.46
CA PHE A 118 17.73 2.31 13.23
C PHE A 118 17.04 1.42 12.18
N PRO A 119 16.42 0.26 12.52
CA PRO A 119 15.72 -0.56 11.54
C PRO A 119 14.57 0.19 10.85
N THR A 120 13.77 0.94 11.61
CA THR A 120 12.67 1.75 11.08
C THR A 120 13.18 2.86 10.16
N LEU A 121 14.28 3.53 10.55
CA LEU A 121 14.96 4.53 9.73
C LEU A 121 15.50 3.96 8.43
N ALA A 122 16.09 2.76 8.48
CA ALA A 122 16.62 2.07 7.31
C ALA A 122 15.50 1.68 6.34
N THR A 123 14.39 1.13 6.86
CA THR A 123 13.18 0.85 6.08
C THR A 123 12.64 2.11 5.43
N LEU A 124 12.48 3.18 6.22
CA LEU A 124 11.96 4.44 5.73
C LEU A 124 12.87 5.06 4.67
N LEU A 125 14.19 5.01 4.85
CA LEU A 125 15.14 5.50 3.86
C LEU A 125 15.07 4.70 2.55
N ARG A 126 15.01 3.37 2.64
CA ARG A 126 14.84 2.49 1.47
C ARG A 126 13.55 2.82 0.71
N MET A 127 12.44 2.89 1.43
CA MET A 127 11.13 3.17 0.85
C MET A 127 11.05 4.58 0.26
N SER A 128 11.58 5.57 0.98
CA SER A 128 11.64 6.96 0.49
C SER A 128 12.47 7.05 -0.78
N LYS A 129 13.56 6.27 -0.89
CA LYS A 129 14.36 6.25 -2.11
C LYS A 129 13.65 5.54 -3.26
N GLN A 130 12.97 4.43 -2.99
CA GLN A 130 12.24 3.64 -3.97
C GLN A 130 11.04 4.38 -4.57
N TYR A 131 10.31 5.12 -3.73
CA TYR A 131 9.15 5.91 -4.16
C TYR A 131 9.50 7.38 -4.42
N GLU A 132 10.78 7.73 -4.43
CA GLU A 132 11.29 9.09 -4.69
C GLU A 132 10.63 10.17 -3.80
N VAL A 133 10.46 9.85 -2.52
CA VAL A 133 10.01 10.80 -1.50
C VAL A 133 11.25 11.49 -0.92
N GLU A 134 11.61 12.64 -1.49
CA GLU A 134 12.93 13.28 -1.25
C GLU A 134 13.13 13.79 0.18
N LYS A 135 12.19 14.58 0.71
CA LYS A 135 12.37 15.27 2.00
C LYS A 135 12.72 14.32 3.15
N PRO A 136 11.98 13.23 3.39
CA PRO A 136 12.33 12.31 4.47
C PRO A 136 13.67 11.62 4.26
N ALA A 137 14.02 11.27 3.02
CA ALA A 137 15.31 10.66 2.73
C ALA A 137 16.47 11.62 3.05
N GLU A 138 16.35 12.89 2.67
CA GLU A 138 17.34 13.93 2.98
C GLU A 138 17.49 14.16 4.48
N ASP A 139 16.37 14.27 5.21
CA ASP A 139 16.35 14.47 6.65
C ASP A 139 17.03 13.30 7.40
N ILE A 140 16.72 12.06 7.00
CA ILE A 140 17.34 10.85 7.59
C ILE A 140 18.84 10.82 7.30
N VAL A 141 19.26 11.10 6.07
CA VAL A 141 20.68 11.13 5.70
C VAL A 141 21.43 12.24 6.45
N ALA A 142 20.83 13.42 6.57
CA ALA A 142 21.39 14.52 7.35
C ALA A 142 21.57 14.11 8.82
N ARG A 143 20.59 13.39 9.39
CA ARG A 143 20.66 12.89 10.76
C ARG A 143 21.77 11.86 10.95
N ILE A 144 21.90 10.89 10.05
CA ILE A 144 22.97 9.89 10.09
C ILE A 144 24.35 10.56 10.01
N ARG A 145 24.50 11.59 9.16
CA ARG A 145 25.75 12.36 9.04
C ARG A 145 26.06 13.19 10.28
N ALA A 146 25.05 13.71 10.96
CA ALA A 146 25.23 14.42 12.24
C ALA A 146 25.63 13.46 13.36
N GLU A 147 25.10 12.22 13.33
CA GLU A 147 25.41 11.22 14.34
C GLU A 147 26.83 10.65 14.18
N TRP A 148 27.25 10.46 12.93
CA TRP A 148 28.56 9.94 12.55
C TRP A 148 29.45 11.02 11.95
N PRO A 149 30.13 11.84 12.78
CA PRO A 149 30.96 12.93 12.29
C PRO A 149 32.05 12.42 11.34
N ALA A 150 32.17 13.06 10.19
CA ALA A 150 33.13 12.68 9.15
C ALA A 150 34.59 13.02 9.51
N THR A 151 34.84 13.65 10.66
CA THR A 151 36.18 14.06 11.11
C THR A 151 36.44 13.66 12.55
N LEU A 152 37.70 13.30 12.85
CA LEU A 152 38.14 12.91 14.20
C LEU A 152 37.88 14.03 15.24
N ALA A 153 38.09 15.30 14.86
CA ALA A 153 37.87 16.43 15.75
C ALA A 153 36.40 16.58 16.19
N GLN A 154 35.45 16.32 15.29
CA GLN A 154 34.02 16.34 15.61
C GLN A 154 33.61 15.14 16.46
N HIS A 155 34.25 13.97 16.24
CA HIS A 155 34.06 12.79 17.07
C HIS A 155 34.52 13.05 18.52
N ASP A 156 35.73 13.59 18.71
CA ASP A 156 36.28 13.87 20.03
C ASP A 156 35.44 14.90 20.80
N ALA A 157 34.95 15.94 20.11
CA ALA A 157 34.05 16.94 20.69
C ALA A 157 32.71 16.33 21.16
N LYS A 158 32.18 15.38 20.39
CA LYS A 158 30.94 14.67 20.72
C LYS A 158 31.13 13.70 21.88
N GLU A 159 32.22 12.94 21.92
CA GLU A 159 32.57 12.10 23.06
C GLU A 159 32.74 12.91 24.35
N ALA A 160 33.41 14.07 24.27
CA ALA A 160 33.59 14.96 25.41
C ALA A 160 32.25 15.45 25.96
N LYS A 161 31.30 15.80 25.08
CA LYS A 161 29.94 16.18 25.45
C LYS A 161 29.17 15.04 26.12
N LEU A 162 29.22 13.84 25.54
CA LEU A 162 28.58 12.65 26.11
C LEU A 162 29.17 12.24 27.47
N ARG A 163 30.48 12.43 27.68
CA ARG A 163 31.12 12.20 28.99
C ARG A 163 30.69 13.26 30.01
N ALA A 164 30.57 14.52 29.60
CA ALA A 164 30.13 15.61 30.48
C ALA A 164 28.66 15.46 30.91
N GLU A 165 27.79 14.92 30.06
CA GLU A 165 26.38 14.65 30.40
C GLU A 165 26.21 13.43 31.33
N ARG A 166 27.24 12.59 31.49
CA ARG A 166 27.24 11.39 32.34
C ARG A 166 27.90 11.59 33.71
N ALA A 167 28.53 12.73 33.96
CA ALA A 167 29.23 13.07 35.20
C ALA A 167 28.36 13.95 36.09
#